data_AF-A0A328NXV1-F1
#
_entry.id   AF-A0A328NXV1-F1
#
_cell.length_a   1.000
_cell.length_b   1.000
_cell.length_c   1.000
_cell.angle_alpha   90.00
_cell.angle_beta   90.00
_cell.angle_gamma   90.00
#
_symmetry.space_group_name_H-M   'P 1'
#
loop_
_entity.id
_entity.type
_entity.pdbx_description
1 polymer ?
#
loop_
_entity_poly.entity_id
_entity_poly.type
_entity_poly.pdbx_seq_one_letter_code
_entity_poly.pdbx_strand_id
1 'polypeptide(L)'
;MGEVLAGATGGALVPGRHMLLTRDPGGLNIRPHRRDDRQLGRGFMALSSRLVLAALVGLSIVVGCYQAVLFGLGYSVGAPFQAIYSLVFVLLLIVWIDLDCRGREDIYRPFEFDFLIFVFWLPYLPYYLLRTRRARGLLWLLGLFLLFHVGYFLQWLVYFAR
;
A
#
# COMPACT_ATOMS: atom_id res chain seq x y z
N MET A 1 -35.13 -15.77 -60.27
CA MET A 1 -35.12 -16.85 -61.28
C MET A 1 -34.50 -16.29 -62.55
N GLY A 2 -33.43 -16.93 -63.05
CA GLY A 2 -32.59 -16.50 -64.19
C GLY A 2 -31.31 -15.80 -63.72
N GLU A 3 -30.15 -16.42 -63.47
CA GLU A 3 -29.20 -17.09 -64.42
C GLU A 3 -28.80 -16.18 -65.60
N VAL A 4 -27.57 -16.07 -66.11
CA VAL A 4 -26.19 -16.46 -65.73
C VAL A 4 -25.28 -15.88 -66.85
N LEU A 5 -24.09 -15.37 -66.47
CA LEU A 5 -22.79 -15.28 -67.19
C LEU A 5 -22.66 -14.78 -68.66
N ALA A 6 -21.80 -13.76 -68.85
CA ALA A 6 -20.61 -13.73 -69.72
C ALA A 6 -19.97 -12.32 -69.57
N GLY A 7 -18.70 -12.08 -69.26
CA GLY A 7 -17.49 -12.70 -69.79
C GLY A 7 -16.79 -11.66 -70.68
N ALA A 8 -15.83 -10.90 -70.15
CA ALA A 8 -14.89 -10.12 -70.98
C ALA A 8 -13.62 -9.75 -70.20
N THR A 9 -12.55 -10.41 -70.63
CA THR A 9 -11.13 -10.17 -70.40
C THR A 9 -10.70 -8.72 -70.61
N GLY A 10 -9.81 -8.22 -69.76
CA GLY A 10 -9.13 -6.94 -69.96
C GLY A 10 -7.94 -6.81 -69.04
N GLY A 11 -6.79 -7.32 -69.49
CA GLY A 11 -5.52 -7.15 -68.80
C GLY A 11 -5.08 -5.69 -68.77
N ALA A 12 -4.58 -5.26 -67.63
CA ALA A 12 -3.69 -4.11 -67.51
C ALA A 12 -2.67 -4.42 -66.41
N LEU A 13 -1.55 -5.02 -66.84
CA LEU A 13 -0.29 -4.98 -66.11
C LEU A 13 0.08 -3.51 -65.91
N VAL A 14 0.03 -3.03 -64.66
CA VAL A 14 0.61 -1.74 -64.28
C VAL A 14 2.10 -1.99 -63.99
N PRO A 15 3.01 -1.43 -64.80
CA PRO A 15 4.44 -1.50 -64.54
C PRO A 15 4.82 -0.37 -63.58
N GLY A 16 5.66 -0.67 -62.60
CA GLY A 16 6.30 0.36 -61.78
C GLY A 16 5.93 0.31 -60.31
N ARG A 17 6.42 -0.73 -59.62
CA ARG A 17 6.81 -0.62 -58.21
C ARG A 17 7.90 -1.65 -57.93
N HIS A 18 9.10 -1.38 -58.48
CA HIS A 18 10.33 -1.87 -57.86
C HIS A 18 10.56 -1.09 -56.56
N MET A 19 9.72 -1.36 -55.57
CA MET A 19 10.03 -1.02 -54.19
C MET A 19 10.86 -2.17 -53.66
N LEU A 20 12.18 -2.04 -53.84
CA LEU A 20 13.20 -2.86 -53.19
C LEU A 20 13.01 -2.76 -51.67
N LEU A 21 12.21 -3.67 -51.11
CA LEU A 21 12.25 -4.03 -49.70
C LEU A 21 13.57 -4.79 -49.48
N THR A 22 14.66 -4.03 -49.36
CA THR A 22 15.88 -4.51 -48.72
C THR A 22 15.52 -4.82 -47.27
N ARG A 23 15.31 -6.12 -47.02
CA ARG A 23 15.15 -6.72 -45.70
C ARG A 23 16.44 -6.45 -44.93
N ASP A 24 16.40 -5.47 -44.04
CA ASP A 24 17.48 -5.18 -43.12
C ASP A 24 17.71 -6.40 -42.19
N PRO A 25 18.83 -7.14 -42.30
CA PRO A 25 19.12 -8.29 -41.46
C PRO A 25 19.68 -7.90 -40.08
N GLY A 26 19.79 -6.61 -39.79
CA GLY A 26 20.46 -6.08 -38.60
C GLY A 26 19.56 -5.28 -37.68
N GLY A 27 18.26 -5.62 -37.59
CA GLY A 27 17.32 -4.99 -36.66
C GLY A 27 17.83 -5.06 -35.23
N LEU A 28 18.52 -4.01 -34.80
CA LEU A 28 19.07 -3.83 -33.47
C LEU A 28 17.88 -3.79 -32.49
N ASN A 29 17.54 -4.95 -31.97
CA ASN A 29 16.51 -5.15 -30.98
C ASN A 29 17.05 -4.59 -29.65
N ILE A 30 17.04 -3.26 -29.52
CA ILE A 30 17.23 -2.59 -28.24
C ILE A 30 15.95 -2.83 -27.45
N ARG A 31 15.82 -4.04 -26.87
CA ARG A 31 14.93 -4.22 -25.74
C ARG A 31 15.47 -3.32 -24.64
N PRO A 32 14.73 -2.28 -24.21
CA PRO A 32 15.15 -1.56 -23.02
C PRO A 32 15.23 -2.60 -21.91
N HIS A 33 16.43 -2.78 -21.36
CA HIS A 33 16.71 -3.62 -20.21
C HIS A 33 16.04 -2.95 -19.00
N ARG A 34 14.72 -3.09 -18.93
CA ARG A 34 13.82 -2.42 -17.96
C ARG A 34 13.46 -3.39 -16.84
N ARG A 35 14.47 -4.00 -16.24
CA ARG A 35 14.41 -4.86 -15.04
C ARG A 35 15.82 -4.74 -14.45
N ASP A 36 16.03 -3.90 -13.44
CA ASP A 36 16.21 -4.42 -12.07
C ASP A 36 16.02 -3.37 -10.95
N ASP A 37 15.96 -2.09 -11.29
CA ASP A 37 15.80 -0.96 -10.35
C ASP A 37 14.47 -1.02 -9.59
N ARG A 38 13.43 -1.62 -10.19
CA ARG A 38 12.14 -1.89 -9.52
C ARG A 38 12.17 -3.06 -8.54
N GLN A 39 13.15 -3.95 -8.58
CA GLN A 39 13.28 -5.02 -7.58
C GLN A 39 13.95 -4.52 -6.30
N LEU A 40 15.03 -3.74 -6.43
CA LEU A 40 15.74 -3.12 -5.31
C LEU A 40 14.82 -2.21 -4.48
N GLY A 41 14.01 -1.37 -5.13
CA GLY A 41 13.03 -0.52 -4.45
C GLY A 41 11.97 -1.27 -3.66
N ARG A 42 11.48 -2.42 -4.16
CA ARG A 42 10.43 -3.22 -3.50
C ARG A 42 10.93 -3.90 -2.22
N GLY A 43 12.13 -4.46 -2.25
CA GLY A 43 12.75 -5.06 -1.06
C GLY A 43 12.96 -4.04 0.06
N PHE A 44 13.45 -2.85 -0.29
CA PHE A 44 13.64 -1.75 0.65
C PHE A 44 12.31 -1.26 1.26
N MET A 45 11.26 -1.05 0.46
CA MET A 45 9.96 -0.62 0.96
C MET A 45 9.30 -1.65 1.89
N ALA A 46 9.42 -2.94 1.57
CA ALA A 46 8.89 -4.01 2.41
C ALA A 46 9.62 -4.13 3.75
N LEU A 47 10.95 -3.92 3.78
CA LEU A 47 11.73 -3.89 5.01
C LEU A 47 11.30 -2.69 5.88
N SER A 48 11.23 -1.51 5.29
CA SER A 48 10.81 -0.28 5.97
C SER A 48 9.41 -0.41 6.57
N SER A 49 8.45 -1.00 5.85
CA SER A 49 7.10 -1.25 6.40
C SER A 49 7.14 -2.11 7.67
N ARG A 50 7.92 -3.20 7.68
CA ARG A 50 8.07 -4.06 8.85
C ARG A 50 8.73 -3.32 10.02
N LEU A 51 9.73 -2.49 9.75
CA LEU A 51 10.40 -1.68 10.76
C LEU A 51 9.45 -0.64 11.38
N VAL A 52 8.63 0.04 10.58
CA VAL A 52 7.64 0.99 11.10
C VAL A 52 6.58 0.28 11.92
N LEU A 53 6.13 -0.91 11.49
CA LEU A 53 5.21 -1.72 12.29
C LEU A 53 5.83 -2.15 13.63
N ALA A 54 7.08 -2.60 13.62
CA ALA A 54 7.80 -2.97 14.85
C ALA A 54 7.99 -1.75 15.78
N ALA A 55 8.30 -0.59 15.22
CA ALA A 55 8.39 0.66 15.97
C ALA A 55 7.04 1.05 16.59
N LEU A 56 5.94 0.89 15.86
CA LEU A 56 4.58 1.17 16.32
C LEU A 56 4.20 0.24 17.48
N VAL A 57 4.48 -1.06 17.35
CA VAL A 57 4.28 -2.04 18.44
C VAL A 57 5.15 -1.73 19.66
N GLY A 58 6.45 -1.50 19.45
CA GLY A 58 7.40 -1.20 20.53
C GLY A 58 7.03 0.08 21.27
N LEU A 59 6.69 1.15 20.55
CA LEU A 59 6.25 2.42 21.12
C LEU A 59 5.01 2.22 22.00
N SER A 60 3.99 1.52 21.50
CA SER A 60 2.77 1.26 22.26
C SER A 60 3.01 0.43 23.51
N ILE A 61 3.85 -0.61 23.44
CA ILE A 61 4.19 -1.41 24.63
C ILE A 61 4.90 -0.55 25.67
N VAL A 62 5.93 0.21 25.28
CA VAL A 62 6.69 1.06 26.21
C VAL A 62 5.78 2.08 26.89
N VAL A 63 4.93 2.77 26.11
CA VAL A 63 4.00 3.77 26.63
C VAL A 63 2.92 3.13 27.50
N GLY A 64 2.41 1.97 27.10
CA GLY A 64 1.43 1.21 27.88
C GLY A 64 1.96 0.75 29.23
N CYS A 65 3.17 0.18 29.26
CA CYS A 65 3.85 -0.21 30.49
C CYS A 65 4.10 1.00 31.39
N TYR A 66 4.57 2.12 30.83
CA TYR A 66 4.75 3.37 31.58
C TYR A 66 3.43 3.84 32.22
N GLN A 67 2.34 3.87 31.44
CA GLN A 67 1.00 4.23 31.93
C GLN A 67 0.49 3.30 33.04
N ALA A 68 0.76 1.99 32.93
CA ALA A 68 0.37 1.00 33.91
C ALA A 68 1.14 1.15 35.23
N VAL A 69 2.45 1.40 35.15
CA VAL A 69 3.31 1.64 36.33
C VAL A 69 2.87 2.91 37.06
N LEU A 70 2.64 4.02 36.35
CA LEU A 70 2.16 5.25 36.98
C LEU A 70 0.80 5.04 37.66
N PHE A 71 -0.12 4.32 37.00
CA PHE A 71 -1.42 4.01 37.57
C PHE A 71 -1.30 3.17 38.84
N GLY A 72 -0.40 2.18 38.88
CA GLY A 72 -0.10 1.40 40.08
C GLY A 72 0.43 2.24 41.25
N LEU A 73 1.16 3.32 40.94
CA LEU A 73 1.65 4.31 41.91
C LEU A 73 0.60 5.36 42.30
N GLY A 74 -0.61 5.33 41.71
CA GLY A 74 -1.69 6.30 41.97
C GLY A 74 -1.55 7.61 41.19
N TYR A 75 -0.63 7.70 40.22
CA TYR A 75 -0.47 8.85 39.35
C TYR A 75 -1.21 8.67 38.03
N SER A 76 -1.73 9.77 37.47
CA SER A 76 -2.29 9.80 36.13
C SER A 76 -1.30 10.42 35.14
N VAL A 77 -1.32 9.94 33.91
CA VAL A 77 -0.52 10.52 32.84
C VAL A 77 -1.16 11.82 32.37
N GLY A 78 -0.36 12.88 32.26
CA GLY A 78 -0.86 14.18 31.83
C GLY A 78 -1.47 14.16 30.43
N ALA A 79 -2.54 14.94 30.25
CA ALA A 79 -3.18 15.17 28.95
C ALA A 79 -2.20 15.51 27.80
N PRO A 80 -1.19 16.39 27.96
CA PRO A 80 -0.27 16.68 26.85
C PRO A 80 0.58 15.48 26.44
N PHE A 81 0.96 14.61 27.39
CA PHE A 81 1.70 13.39 27.06
C PHE A 81 0.85 12.44 26.23
N GLN A 82 -0.43 12.25 26.59
CA GLN A 82 -1.34 11.41 25.79
C GLN A 82 -1.60 11.99 24.40
N ALA A 83 -1.70 13.32 24.28
CA ALA A 83 -1.85 13.97 22.99
C ALA A 83 -0.62 13.75 22.09
N ILE A 84 0.59 13.90 22.63
CA ILE A 84 1.84 13.65 21.89
C ILE A 84 1.94 12.18 21.49
N TYR A 85 1.67 11.24 22.40
CA TYR A 85 1.67 9.82 22.08
C TYR A 85 0.67 9.50 20.95
N SER A 86 -0.55 10.02 21.04
CA SER A 86 -1.60 9.80 20.04
C SER A 86 -1.19 10.34 18.68
N LEU A 87 -0.61 11.55 18.65
CA LEU A 87 -0.12 12.17 17.44
C LEU A 87 1.00 11.34 16.80
N VAL A 88 2.03 10.98 17.58
CA VAL A 88 3.16 10.16 17.10
C VAL A 88 2.66 8.81 16.59
N PHE A 89 1.75 8.16 17.31
CA PHE A 89 1.17 6.89 16.90
C PHE A 89 0.44 7.03 15.55
N VAL A 90 -0.41 8.05 15.39
CA VAL A 90 -1.13 8.29 14.13
C VAL A 90 -0.16 8.58 12.99
N LEU A 91 0.90 9.36 13.22
CA LEU A 91 1.95 9.60 12.21
C LEU A 91 2.62 8.29 11.77
N LEU A 92 3.06 7.47 12.73
CA LEU A 92 3.68 6.16 12.43
C LEU A 92 2.70 5.24 11.70
N LEU A 93 1.42 5.25 12.10
CA LEU A 93 0.37 4.47 11.46
C LEU A 93 0.19 4.87 10.01
N ILE A 94 0.10 6.17 9.71
CA ILE A 94 -0.04 6.68 8.35
C ILE A 94 1.17 6.31 7.49
N VAL A 95 2.39 6.48 8.02
CA VAL A 95 3.63 6.09 7.33
C VAL A 95 3.64 4.58 7.05
N TRP A 96 3.20 3.76 8.02
CA TRP A 96 3.09 2.32 7.82
C TRP A 96 2.10 1.97 6.70
N ILE A 97 0.91 2.59 6.69
CA ILE A 97 -0.09 2.37 5.64
C ILE A 97 0.49 2.75 4.28
N ASP A 98 1.12 3.92 4.15
CA ASP A 98 1.70 4.33 2.87
C ASP A 98 2.77 3.34 2.37
N LEU A 99 3.67 2.90 3.26
CA LEU A 99 4.69 1.89 2.91
C LEU A 99 4.08 0.53 2.56
N ASP A 100 3.06 0.04 3.30
CA ASP A 100 2.35 -1.21 2.97
C ASP A 100 1.58 -1.09 1.65
N CYS A 101 1.02 0.09 1.34
CA CYS A 101 0.44 0.40 0.05
C CYS A 101 1.47 0.40 -1.07
N ARG A 102 2.67 0.96 -0.86
CA ARG A 102 3.72 1.09 -1.91
C ARG A 102 4.27 -0.27 -2.31
N GLY A 103 4.25 -1.23 -1.39
CA GLY A 103 4.61 -2.62 -1.67
C GLY A 103 3.58 -3.43 -2.48
N ARG A 104 2.37 -2.88 -2.73
CA ARG A 104 1.26 -3.61 -3.38
C ARG A 104 0.77 -2.87 -4.63
N GLU A 105 1.31 -3.23 -5.79
CA GLU A 105 0.98 -2.62 -7.09
C GLU A 105 -0.46 -2.93 -7.58
N ASP A 106 -1.11 -3.97 -7.04
CA ASP A 106 -2.45 -4.44 -7.47
C ASP A 106 -3.62 -3.65 -6.84
N ILE A 107 -3.33 -2.59 -6.08
CA ILE A 107 -4.35 -1.84 -5.35
C ILE A 107 -4.36 -0.41 -5.86
N TYR A 108 -5.42 -0.10 -6.62
CA TYR A 108 -5.71 1.25 -7.09
C TYR A 108 -5.73 2.21 -5.89
N ARG A 109 -4.80 3.17 -5.87
CA ARG A 109 -4.82 4.29 -4.92
C ARG A 109 -5.86 5.28 -5.42
N PRO A 110 -6.98 5.48 -4.70
CA PRO A 110 -7.96 6.50 -5.09
C PRO A 110 -7.40 7.92 -4.93
N PHE A 111 -6.34 8.07 -4.14
CA PHE A 111 -5.76 9.36 -3.77
C PHE A 111 -4.26 9.33 -4.07
N GLU A 112 -3.85 10.02 -5.13
CA GLU A 112 -2.44 10.27 -5.44
C GLU A 112 -1.82 11.30 -4.48
N PHE A 113 -2.67 11.98 -3.69
CA PHE A 113 -2.24 12.93 -2.68
C PHE A 113 -2.04 12.22 -1.33
N ASP A 114 -0.77 12.01 -0.96
CA ASP A 114 -0.38 11.46 0.35
C ASP A 114 -1.00 12.25 1.53
N PHE A 115 -1.25 13.56 1.34
CA PHE A 115 -1.94 14.40 2.32
C PHE A 115 -3.39 13.99 2.61
N LEU A 116 -4.10 13.41 1.63
CA LEU A 116 -5.49 13.00 1.84
C LEU A 116 -5.58 11.83 2.82
N ILE A 117 -4.57 10.96 2.84
CA ILE A 117 -4.47 9.88 3.83
C ILE A 117 -4.29 10.46 5.23
N PHE A 118 -3.55 11.56 5.39
CA PHE A 118 -3.41 12.24 6.68
C PHE A 118 -4.72 12.80 7.22
N VAL A 119 -5.56 13.38 6.35
CA VAL A 119 -6.84 13.98 6.75
C VAL A 119 -7.92 12.92 6.96
N PHE A 120 -8.00 11.94 6.05
CA PHE A 120 -9.05 10.93 6.03
C PHE A 120 -8.58 9.55 6.52
N TRP A 121 -7.55 9.50 7.38
CA TRP A 121 -7.00 8.24 7.87
C TRP A 121 -8.07 7.36 8.54
N LEU A 122 -9.01 7.98 9.27
CA LEU A 122 -10.03 7.28 10.06
C LEU A 122 -11.00 6.45 9.19
N PRO A 123 -11.63 6.99 8.12
CA PRO A 123 -12.40 6.18 7.17
C PRO A 123 -11.53 5.41 6.17
N TYR A 124 -10.32 5.89 5.86
CA TYR A 124 -9.45 5.25 4.87
C TYR A 124 -8.87 3.93 5.36
N LEU A 125 -8.43 3.85 6.61
CA LEU A 125 -7.87 2.64 7.21
C LEU A 125 -8.83 1.42 7.18
N PRO A 126 -10.09 1.50 7.64
CA PRO A 126 -11.03 0.38 7.55
C PRO A 126 -11.31 -0.01 6.10
N TYR A 127 -11.49 0.98 5.21
CA TYR A 127 -11.67 0.72 3.78
C TYR A 127 -10.47 -0.04 3.19
N TYR A 128 -9.25 0.42 3.48
CA TYR A 128 -8.00 -0.17 3.01
C TYR A 128 -7.83 -1.61 3.50
N LEU A 129 -8.00 -1.86 4.81
CA LEU A 129 -7.82 -3.18 5.40
C LEU A 129 -8.85 -4.18 4.88
N LEU A 130 -10.12 -3.76 4.74
CA LEU A 130 -11.17 -4.59 4.15
C LEU A 130 -10.88 -4.92 2.68
N ARG A 131 -10.39 -3.94 1.90
CA ARG A 131 -10.10 -4.14 0.48
C ARG A 131 -8.89 -5.05 0.26
N THR A 132 -7.83 -4.86 1.04
CA THR A 132 -6.55 -5.60 0.88
C THR A 132 -6.60 -7.02 1.43
N ARG A 133 -7.28 -7.23 2.58
CA ARG A 133 -7.18 -8.44 3.39
C ARG A 133 -8.53 -9.05 3.78
N ARG A 134 -9.66 -8.48 3.33
CA ARG A 134 -11.04 -8.92 3.65
C ARG A 134 -11.25 -9.11 5.15
N ALA A 135 -11.76 -10.26 5.60
CA ALA A 135 -11.99 -10.57 7.01
C ALA A 135 -10.71 -10.51 7.87
N ARG A 136 -9.54 -10.84 7.31
CA ARG A 136 -8.26 -10.67 8.02
C ARG A 136 -7.93 -9.20 8.25
N GLY A 137 -8.41 -8.30 7.39
CA GLY A 137 -8.29 -6.85 7.59
C GLY A 137 -8.98 -6.37 8.87
N LEU A 138 -10.08 -7.01 9.26
CA LEU A 138 -10.79 -6.69 10.50
C LEU A 138 -9.96 -7.07 11.74
N LEU A 139 -9.26 -8.21 11.69
CA LEU A 139 -8.29 -8.61 12.72
C LEU A 139 -7.14 -7.61 12.85
N TRP A 140 -6.63 -7.09 11.72
CA TRP A 140 -5.60 -6.04 11.74
C TRP A 140 -6.13 -4.73 12.33
N LEU A 141 -7.35 -4.34 11.98
CA LEU A 141 -7.98 -3.14 12.52
C LEU A 141 -8.20 -3.26 14.04
N LEU A 142 -8.69 -4.42 14.47
CA LEU A 142 -8.83 -4.74 15.88
C LEU A 142 -7.46 -4.73 16.59
N GLY A 143 -6.44 -5.35 16.02
CA GLY A 143 -5.09 -5.36 16.58
C GLY A 143 -4.50 -3.96 16.75
N LEU A 144 -4.64 -3.10 15.74
CA LEU A 144 -4.21 -1.69 15.81
C LEU A 144 -5.02 -0.90 16.84
N PHE A 145 -6.32 -1.15 16.95
CA PHE A 145 -7.17 -0.53 17.95
C PHE A 145 -6.77 -0.93 19.38
N LEU A 146 -6.51 -2.23 19.61
CA LEU A 146 -6.00 -2.71 20.90
C LEU A 146 -4.64 -2.11 21.22
N LEU A 147 -3.75 -2.03 20.23
CA LEU A 147 -2.40 -1.51 20.39
C LEU A 147 -2.43 -0.01 20.75
N PHE A 148 -3.32 0.76 20.12
CA PHE A 148 -3.53 2.15 20.47
C PHE A 148 -3.99 2.33 21.93
N HIS A 149 -4.88 1.44 22.39
CA HIS A 149 -5.45 1.48 23.75
C HIS A 149 -4.73 0.59 24.77
N VAL A 150 -3.53 0.10 24.47
CA VAL A 150 -2.85 -0.91 25.29
C VAL A 150 -2.64 -0.46 26.74
N GLY A 151 -2.37 0.84 26.95
CA GLY A 151 -2.23 1.42 28.29
C GLY A 151 -3.52 1.33 29.12
N TYR A 152 -4.68 1.59 28.52
CA TYR A 152 -5.98 1.44 29.18
C TYR A 152 -6.27 -0.02 29.54
N PHE A 153 -5.95 -0.96 28.64
CA PHE A 153 -6.10 -2.39 28.92
C PHE A 153 -5.19 -2.85 30.07
N LEU A 154 -3.94 -2.38 30.10
CA LEU A 154 -3.01 -2.68 31.19
C LEU A 154 -3.47 -2.08 32.52
N GLN A 155 -4.02 -0.87 32.53
CA GLN A 155 -4.62 -0.27 33.73
C GLN A 155 -5.80 -1.08 34.24
N TRP A 156 -6.68 -1.54 33.35
CA TRP A 156 -7.78 -2.44 33.69
C TRP A 156 -7.29 -3.77 34.28
N LEU A 157 -6.21 -4.35 33.74
CA LEU A 157 -5.59 -5.55 34.30
C LEU A 157 -5.03 -5.30 35.70
N VAL A 158 -4.34 -4.17 35.92
CA VAL A 158 -3.84 -3.78 37.25
C VAL A 158 -4.99 -3.57 38.24
N TYR A 159 -6.10 -2.99 37.79
CA TYR A 159 -7.29 -2.81 38.61
C TYR A 159 -7.91 -4.14 39.05
N PHE A 160 -8.02 -5.13 38.15
CA PHE A 160 -8.54 -6.46 38.49
C PHE A 160 -7.59 -7.32 39.33
N ALA A 161 -6.27 -7.09 39.21
CA ALA A 161 -5.25 -7.81 39.97
C ALA A 161 -5.09 -7.32 41.42
N ARG A 162 -5.73 -6.19 41.76
CA ARG A 162 -5.68 -5.55 43.07
C ARG A 162 -6.96 -5.81 43.85
#